data_AF-A0A6G6YRF6-F1
#
_entry.id   AF-A0A6G6YRF6-F1
#
_cell.length_a   1.000
_cell.length_b   1.000
_cell.length_c   1.000
_cell.angle_alpha   90.00
_cell.angle_beta   90.00
_cell.angle_gamma   90.00
#
_symmetry.space_group_name_H-M   'P 1'
#
loop_
_entity.id
_entity.type
_entity.pdbx_description
1 polymer ?
#
loop_
_entity_poly.entity_id
_entity_poly.type
_entity_poly.pdbx_seq_one_letter_code
_entity_poly.pdbx_strand_id
1 'polypeptide(L)'
;MVRKYARYFKGRPRSAPSEREEDEPRLCVEGLAVLLNEPIGTKTGEILVFEEGAFAAHFASNSRTEMWLSHDSTKVICSTNSGLEFANTESGLAFRFPLDNKRYADTIKQMVASGKQAAVSVGITRTKERTEMVGRHKVILIESAELREASLVAAGACTQAFARLIDANQSPSLRDSVKSVPFKIDSGMHNAKTQRETNATRIESLMQRLDRLERRQRKRDTLDQANRMQTIKVEKLQEQARAKLA
;
A
#
# COMPACT_ATOMS: atom_id res chain seq x y z
N MET A 1 62.51 15.05 -26.47
CA MET A 1 61.35 15.05 -25.55
C MET A 1 60.07 14.82 -26.34
N VAL A 2 59.38 13.72 -26.03
CA VAL A 2 57.94 13.43 -26.17
C VAL A 2 57.26 13.63 -27.55
N ARG A 3 57.33 12.57 -28.37
CA ARG A 3 56.21 12.15 -29.24
C ARG A 3 55.34 11.16 -28.47
N LYS A 4 54.02 11.17 -28.77
CA LYS A 4 52.97 10.15 -28.50
C LYS A 4 51.88 10.59 -27.50
N TYR A 5 50.67 10.78 -28.03
CA TYR A 5 49.44 10.00 -27.76
C TYR A 5 48.18 10.87 -27.93
N ALA A 6 47.80 11.15 -29.18
CA ALA A 6 46.40 11.48 -29.47
C ALA A 6 45.63 10.15 -29.50
N ARG A 7 44.97 9.79 -28.40
CA ARG A 7 44.03 8.66 -28.38
C ARG A 7 42.76 9.09 -29.11
N TYR A 8 42.56 8.50 -30.28
CA TYR A 8 41.28 8.50 -30.97
C TYR A 8 40.22 7.85 -30.06
N PHE A 9 39.33 8.66 -29.47
CA PHE A 9 38.03 8.17 -29.05
C PHE A 9 37.21 7.94 -30.30
N LYS A 10 37.33 6.73 -30.89
CA LYS A 10 36.32 6.24 -31.84
C LYS A 10 35.01 6.20 -31.06
N GLY A 11 34.11 7.14 -31.37
CA GLY A 11 32.74 7.12 -30.88
C GLY A 11 32.17 5.73 -31.12
N ARG A 12 31.72 5.07 -30.04
CA ARG A 12 30.83 3.93 -30.20
C ARG A 12 29.63 4.44 -31.00
N PRO A 13 29.26 3.80 -32.12
CA PRO A 13 28.00 4.13 -32.75
C PRO A 13 26.92 3.96 -31.67
N ARG A 14 26.10 5.01 -31.53
CA ARG A 14 24.87 4.97 -30.74
C ARG A 14 24.11 3.77 -31.30
N SER A 15 23.95 2.71 -30.52
CA SER A 15 23.18 1.54 -30.95
C SER A 15 21.82 2.07 -31.40
N ALA A 16 21.50 1.86 -32.67
CA ALA A 16 20.17 2.16 -33.20
C ALA A 16 19.13 1.53 -32.25
N PRO A 17 17.98 2.18 -32.01
CA PRO A 17 16.87 1.48 -31.37
C PRO A 17 16.62 0.25 -32.24
N SER A 18 16.80 -0.95 -31.66
CA SER A 18 16.42 -2.19 -32.34
C SER A 18 14.98 -1.99 -32.79
N GLU A 19 14.74 -2.04 -34.11
CA GLU A 19 13.41 -2.13 -34.68
C GLU A 19 12.77 -3.35 -34.03
N ARG A 20 11.92 -3.12 -33.01
CA ARG A 20 11.13 -4.20 -32.43
C ARG A 20 10.11 -4.56 -33.50
N GLU A 21 9.92 -5.85 -33.77
CA GLU A 21 8.83 -6.31 -34.63
C GLU A 21 7.53 -5.68 -34.12
N GLU A 22 6.75 -5.06 -35.01
CA GLU A 22 5.54 -4.29 -34.67
C GLU A 22 4.49 -5.13 -33.92
N ASP A 23 4.63 -6.46 -33.95
CA ASP A 23 3.75 -7.44 -33.30
C ASP A 23 4.17 -7.86 -31.88
N GLU A 24 5.36 -7.48 -31.38
CA GLU A 24 5.74 -7.81 -30.01
C GLU A 24 4.96 -6.95 -28.99
N PRO A 25 4.28 -7.57 -27.99
CA PRO A 25 3.47 -6.84 -27.02
C PRO A 25 4.33 -5.90 -26.19
N ARG A 26 3.96 -4.61 -26.15
CA ARG A 26 4.66 -3.61 -25.36
C ARG A 26 4.12 -3.59 -23.94
N LEU A 27 4.60 -4.52 -23.13
CA LEU A 27 4.13 -4.68 -21.75
C LEU A 27 4.41 -3.43 -20.91
N CYS A 28 3.36 -2.93 -20.28
CA CYS A 28 3.40 -1.87 -19.30
C CYS A 28 2.73 -2.33 -18.00
N VAL A 29 3.11 -1.67 -16.91
CA VAL A 29 2.37 -1.72 -15.64
C VAL A 29 1.63 -0.42 -15.50
N GLU A 30 0.36 -0.48 -15.11
CA GLU A 30 -0.43 0.70 -14.77
C GLU A 30 -1.34 0.44 -13.57
N GLY A 31 -1.92 1.49 -13.02
CA GLY A 31 -2.93 1.37 -11.97
C GLY A 31 -3.17 2.67 -11.20
N LEU A 32 -3.71 2.53 -9.99
CA LEU A 32 -3.92 3.65 -9.06
C LEU A 32 -2.85 3.60 -7.97
N ALA A 33 -2.16 4.72 -7.77
CA ALA A 33 -1.16 4.89 -6.72
C ALA A 33 -1.77 5.42 -5.42
N VAL A 34 -2.75 6.32 -5.52
CA VAL A 34 -3.47 6.94 -4.39
C VAL A 34 -4.91 7.23 -4.80
N LEU A 35 -5.84 7.05 -3.88
CA LEU A 35 -7.22 7.52 -4.04
C LEU A 35 -7.43 8.86 -3.34
N LEU A 36 -8.23 9.72 -3.97
CA LEU A 36 -8.67 10.99 -3.38
C LEU A 36 -9.90 10.77 -2.50
N ASN A 37 -10.06 11.62 -1.49
CA ASN A 37 -11.18 11.64 -0.55
C ASN A 37 -11.41 10.34 0.24
N GLU A 38 -10.47 9.40 0.17
CA GLU A 38 -10.50 8.14 0.91
C GLU A 38 -9.52 8.21 2.11
N PRO A 39 -9.94 7.77 3.31
CA PRO A 39 -9.11 7.79 4.50
C PRO A 39 -8.01 6.71 4.45
N ILE A 40 -6.76 7.15 4.53
CA ILE A 40 -5.58 6.30 4.58
C ILE A 40 -5.00 6.34 5.99
N GLY A 41 -5.13 5.23 6.71
CA GLY A 41 -4.54 5.08 8.04
C GLY A 41 -3.02 4.91 7.97
N THR A 42 -2.28 5.75 8.68
CA THR A 42 -0.83 5.60 8.81
C THR A 42 -0.47 4.67 9.97
N LYS A 43 0.77 4.16 9.96
CA LYS A 43 1.30 3.39 11.10
C LYS A 43 1.41 4.20 12.40
N THR A 44 1.43 5.53 12.31
CA THR A 44 1.47 6.44 13.47
C THR A 44 0.09 6.74 14.05
N GLY A 45 -0.99 6.21 13.46
CA GLY A 45 -2.37 6.40 13.92
C GLY A 45 -3.04 7.67 13.39
N GLU A 46 -2.37 8.41 12.52
CA GLU A 46 -2.96 9.53 11.79
C GLU A 46 -3.79 8.99 10.61
N ILE A 47 -4.83 9.73 10.23
CA ILE A 47 -5.62 9.45 9.04
C ILE A 47 -5.30 10.53 8.02
N LEU A 48 -4.82 10.14 6.84
CA LEU A 48 -4.57 11.05 5.73
C LEU A 48 -5.72 10.97 4.74
N VAL A 49 -6.15 12.11 4.22
CA VAL A 49 -7.12 12.18 3.11
C VAL A 49 -6.54 13.15 2.09
N PHE A 50 -6.41 12.70 0.84
CA PHE A 50 -5.98 13.59 -0.24
C PHE A 50 -7.19 14.27 -0.84
N GLU A 51 -7.25 15.60 -0.80
CA GLU A 51 -8.34 16.36 -1.40
C GLU A 51 -8.18 16.46 -2.93
N GLU A 52 -9.25 16.85 -3.61
CA GLU A 52 -9.21 17.12 -5.04
C GLU A 52 -8.13 18.18 -5.36
N GLY A 53 -7.31 17.89 -6.37
CA GLY A 53 -6.20 18.77 -6.74
C GLY A 53 -4.95 18.67 -5.84
N ALA A 54 -4.91 17.76 -4.86
CA ALA A 54 -3.75 17.57 -3.98
C ALA A 54 -2.42 17.41 -4.75
N PHE A 55 -2.44 16.76 -5.91
CA PHE A 55 -1.24 16.53 -6.73
C PHE A 55 -0.99 17.60 -7.80
N ALA A 56 -1.79 18.67 -7.88
CA ALA A 56 -1.63 19.70 -8.91
C ALA A 56 -0.23 20.36 -8.89
N ALA A 57 0.31 20.57 -7.69
CA ALA A 57 1.66 21.13 -7.50
C ALA A 57 2.75 20.23 -8.13
N HIS A 58 2.62 18.91 -8.01
CA HIS A 58 3.55 17.96 -8.63
C HIS A 58 3.59 18.09 -10.16
N PHE A 59 2.42 18.21 -10.80
CA PHE A 59 2.35 18.39 -12.25
C PHE A 59 2.87 19.75 -12.71
N ALA A 60 2.72 20.79 -11.88
CA ALA A 60 3.24 22.12 -12.18
C ALA A 60 4.78 22.19 -12.08
N SER A 61 5.38 21.46 -11.14
CA SER A 61 6.83 21.54 -10.90
C SER A 61 7.67 20.74 -11.90
N ASN A 62 7.05 19.81 -12.65
CA ASN A 62 7.76 18.84 -13.51
C ASN A 62 8.90 18.11 -12.76
N SER A 63 8.72 17.90 -11.45
CA SER A 63 9.73 17.25 -10.63
C SER A 63 9.99 15.84 -11.13
N ARG A 64 11.27 15.47 -11.27
CA ARG A 64 11.63 14.10 -11.59
C ARG A 64 11.21 13.17 -10.45
N THR A 65 10.37 12.19 -10.77
CA THR A 65 9.92 11.17 -9.82
C THR A 65 10.34 9.80 -10.33
N GLU A 66 10.76 8.95 -9.40
CA GLU A 66 11.20 7.58 -9.68
C GLU A 66 10.15 6.57 -9.22
N MET A 67 10.10 5.45 -9.93
CA MET A 67 9.42 4.23 -9.50
C MET A 67 10.47 3.25 -8.95
N TRP A 68 10.37 2.91 -7.68
CA TRP A 68 11.26 1.96 -7.00
C TRP A 68 10.59 0.61 -6.80
N LEU A 69 11.41 -0.40 -6.49
CA LEU A 69 10.94 -1.68 -6.01
C LEU A 69 11.08 -1.75 -4.48
N SER A 70 9.97 -2.00 -3.77
CA SER A 70 9.94 -2.20 -2.32
C SER A 70 10.58 -1.05 -1.50
N HIS A 71 10.34 0.21 -1.89
CA HIS A 71 10.94 1.41 -1.27
C HIS A 71 12.47 1.46 -1.25
N ASP A 72 13.13 0.68 -2.11
CA ASP A 72 14.58 0.64 -2.20
C ASP A 72 15.07 1.57 -3.32
N SER A 73 15.64 2.72 -2.95
CA SER A 73 16.16 3.72 -3.89
C SER A 73 17.35 3.22 -4.72
N THR A 74 17.94 2.07 -4.38
CA THR A 74 18.95 1.41 -5.20
C THR A 74 18.34 0.53 -6.30
N LYS A 75 17.04 0.24 -6.21
CA LYS A 75 16.27 -0.60 -7.14
C LYS A 75 15.27 0.25 -7.94
N VAL A 76 15.80 1.24 -8.65
CA VAL A 76 15.01 2.07 -9.57
C VAL A 76 14.56 1.24 -10.77
N ILE A 77 13.24 1.21 -10.99
CA ILE A 77 12.59 0.54 -12.12
C ILE A 77 12.60 1.48 -13.32
N CYS A 78 12.06 2.68 -13.13
CA CYS A 78 11.98 3.75 -14.13
C CYS A 78 11.82 5.11 -13.45
N SER A 79 11.77 6.18 -14.23
CA SER A 79 11.49 7.55 -13.79
C SER A 79 10.66 8.29 -14.82
N THR A 80 10.15 9.47 -14.48
CA THR A 80 9.39 10.31 -15.42
C THR A 80 10.16 10.63 -16.70
N ASN A 81 11.49 10.73 -16.61
CA ASN A 81 12.36 10.93 -17.77
C ASN A 81 12.54 9.66 -18.65
N SER A 82 12.12 8.49 -18.17
CA SER A 82 12.29 7.20 -18.86
C SER A 82 10.96 6.48 -19.09
N GLY A 83 9.85 7.21 -19.13
CA GLY A 83 8.53 6.70 -19.50
C GLY A 83 7.57 6.40 -18.34
N LEU A 84 7.90 6.77 -17.10
CA LEU A 84 6.90 6.79 -16.02
C LEU A 84 5.94 7.97 -16.24
N GLU A 85 4.67 7.65 -16.45
CA GLU A 85 3.59 8.61 -16.59
C GLU A 85 2.77 8.62 -15.29
N PHE A 86 2.39 9.82 -14.86
CA PHE A 86 1.35 10.02 -13.85
C PHE A 86 0.19 10.78 -14.48
N ALA A 87 -1.02 10.48 -14.02
CA ALA A 87 -2.21 11.23 -14.40
C ALA A 87 -3.06 11.51 -13.17
N ASN A 88 -3.44 12.78 -13.00
CA ASN A 88 -4.49 13.13 -12.05
C ASN A 88 -5.84 12.72 -12.65
N THR A 89 -6.63 11.96 -11.89
CA THR A 89 -7.96 11.48 -12.29
C THR A 89 -8.97 11.81 -11.19
N GLU A 90 -10.25 11.72 -11.51
CA GLU A 90 -11.34 11.94 -10.54
C GLU A 90 -11.25 11.00 -9.32
N SER A 91 -10.79 9.76 -9.53
CA SER A 91 -10.61 8.78 -8.44
C SER A 91 -9.28 8.93 -7.71
N GLY A 92 -8.28 9.56 -8.35
CA GLY A 92 -7.01 9.94 -7.76
C GLY A 92 -5.82 9.83 -8.67
N LEU A 93 -4.66 9.50 -8.11
CA LEU A 93 -3.40 9.50 -8.84
C LEU A 93 -3.19 8.17 -9.55
N ALA A 94 -3.30 8.16 -10.87
CA ALA A 94 -2.97 7.02 -11.71
C ALA A 94 -1.51 7.07 -12.17
N PHE A 95 -0.94 5.91 -12.47
CA PHE A 95 0.41 5.78 -12.99
C PHE A 95 0.47 4.74 -14.11
N ARG A 96 1.47 4.88 -14.98
CA ARG A 96 1.84 3.88 -15.99
C ARG A 96 3.34 3.91 -16.24
N PHE A 97 3.97 2.76 -16.40
CA PHE A 97 5.34 2.70 -16.87
C PHE A 97 5.61 1.45 -17.73
N PRO A 98 6.51 1.55 -18.72
CA PRO A 98 6.88 0.41 -19.55
C PRO A 98 7.82 -0.56 -18.83
N LEU A 99 7.66 -1.85 -19.12
CA LEU A 99 8.59 -2.90 -18.68
C LEU A 99 9.77 -3.04 -19.64
N ASP A 100 10.33 -1.92 -20.10
CA ASP A 100 11.50 -1.89 -20.99
C ASP A 100 12.81 -2.20 -20.23
N ASN A 101 12.80 -2.13 -18.90
CA ASN A 101 13.97 -2.40 -18.06
C ASN A 101 14.20 -3.91 -17.89
N LYS A 102 15.11 -4.46 -18.70
CA LYS A 102 15.48 -5.89 -18.67
C LYS A 102 15.91 -6.41 -17.30
N ARG A 103 16.41 -5.56 -16.39
CA ARG A 103 16.90 -6.01 -15.07
C ARG A 103 15.78 -6.47 -14.16
N TYR A 104 14.61 -5.84 -14.24
CA TYR A 104 13.49 -6.11 -13.32
C TYR A 104 12.21 -6.52 -14.05
N ALA A 105 12.16 -6.47 -15.38
CA ALA A 105 10.95 -6.72 -16.17
C ALA A 105 10.28 -8.06 -15.85
N ASP A 106 11.02 -9.17 -15.92
CA ASP A 106 10.46 -10.51 -15.66
C ASP A 106 9.98 -10.66 -14.21
N THR A 107 10.75 -10.15 -13.26
CA THR A 107 10.41 -10.17 -11.84
C THR A 107 9.13 -9.37 -11.58
N ILE A 108 9.03 -8.14 -12.10
CA ILE A 108 7.85 -7.29 -11.95
C ILE A 108 6.64 -7.94 -12.64
N LYS A 109 6.82 -8.48 -13.85
CA LYS A 109 5.77 -9.20 -14.58
C LYS A 109 5.21 -10.34 -13.74
N GLN A 110 6.07 -11.19 -13.17
CA GLN A 110 5.64 -12.28 -12.30
C GLN A 110 4.98 -11.78 -11.01
N MET A 111 5.51 -10.72 -10.40
CA MET A 111 4.98 -10.14 -9.16
C MET A 111 3.58 -9.55 -9.32
N VAL A 112 3.36 -8.80 -10.41
CA VAL A 112 2.06 -8.20 -10.73
C VAL A 112 1.08 -9.28 -11.20
N ALA A 113 1.49 -10.19 -12.10
CA ALA A 113 0.63 -11.26 -12.59
C ALA A 113 0.19 -12.24 -11.48
N SER A 114 1.07 -12.55 -10.53
CA SER A 114 0.72 -13.38 -9.37
C SER A 114 -0.07 -12.63 -8.29
N GLY A 115 -0.18 -11.31 -8.40
CA GLY A 115 -0.80 -10.46 -7.38
C GLY A 115 -0.07 -10.45 -6.04
N LYS A 116 1.22 -10.82 -6.01
CA LYS A 116 2.07 -10.79 -4.80
C LYS A 116 2.59 -9.39 -4.48
N GLN A 117 2.88 -8.59 -5.50
CA GLN A 117 3.19 -7.15 -5.38
C GLN A 117 2.40 -6.39 -6.44
N ALA A 118 1.09 -6.34 -6.23
CA ALA A 118 0.17 -5.59 -7.09
C ALA A 118 -0.35 -4.33 -6.39
N ALA A 119 0.37 -3.81 -5.39
CA ALA A 119 0.04 -2.57 -4.70
C ALA A 119 1.12 -1.51 -4.96
N VAL A 120 0.73 -0.25 -4.76
CA VAL A 120 1.64 0.89 -4.89
C VAL A 120 1.62 1.72 -3.63
N SER A 121 2.78 2.25 -3.28
CA SER A 121 2.93 3.27 -2.26
C SER A 121 3.60 4.49 -2.86
N VAL A 122 3.26 5.67 -2.37
CA VAL A 122 3.90 6.93 -2.78
C VAL A 122 4.53 7.62 -1.59
N GLY A 123 5.73 8.14 -1.79
CA GLY A 123 6.36 9.08 -0.87
C GLY A 123 6.07 10.50 -1.33
N ILE A 124 5.60 11.33 -0.42
CA ILE A 124 5.19 12.71 -0.72
C ILE A 124 5.87 13.72 0.20
N THR A 125 5.96 14.96 -0.27
CA THR A 125 6.13 16.14 0.57
C THR A 125 4.82 16.91 0.59
N ARG A 126 4.25 17.08 1.79
CA ARG A 126 3.02 17.83 1.98
C ARG A 126 3.35 19.32 1.97
N THR A 127 2.80 20.05 1.01
CA THR A 127 3.06 21.49 0.84
C THR A 127 1.94 22.32 1.45
N LYS A 128 0.71 21.79 1.48
CA LYS A 128 -0.44 22.40 2.15
C LYS A 128 -1.32 21.31 2.77
N GLU A 129 -1.59 21.42 4.06
CA GLU A 129 -2.46 20.50 4.78
C GLU A 129 -3.30 21.24 5.82
N ARG A 130 -4.48 20.68 6.11
CA ARG A 130 -5.36 21.09 7.21
C ARG A 130 -5.56 19.90 8.13
N THR A 131 -5.51 20.13 9.43
CA THR A 131 -5.82 19.10 10.43
C THR A 131 -7.20 19.33 11.01
N GLU A 132 -8.00 18.27 11.04
CA GLU A 132 -9.32 18.25 11.66
C GLU A 132 -9.40 17.11 12.69
N MET A 133 -10.13 17.37 13.77
CA MET A 133 -10.42 16.34 14.78
C MET A 133 -11.81 15.77 14.50
N VAL A 134 -11.86 14.50 14.10
CA VAL A 134 -13.11 13.78 13.87
C VAL A 134 -13.26 12.74 14.99
N GLY A 135 -14.08 13.06 15.98
CA GLY A 135 -14.19 12.28 17.20
C GLY A 135 -12.87 12.27 17.99
N ARG A 136 -12.23 11.09 18.09
CA ARG A 136 -10.92 10.92 18.76
C ARG A 136 -9.76 10.78 17.76
N HIS A 137 -10.03 10.92 16.47
CA HIS A 137 -9.04 10.72 15.42
C HIS A 137 -8.58 12.05 14.84
N LYS A 138 -7.26 12.18 14.69
CA LYS A 138 -6.64 13.28 13.95
C LYS A 138 -6.66 12.95 12.47
N VAL A 139 -7.43 13.71 11.71
CA VAL A 139 -7.54 13.61 10.26
C VAL A 139 -6.73 14.75 9.63
N ILE A 140 -5.82 14.40 8.73
CA ILE A 140 -4.99 15.35 8.00
C ILE A 140 -5.49 15.36 6.56
N LEU A 141 -6.13 16.46 6.20
CA LEU A 141 -6.59 16.75 4.85
C LEU A 141 -5.41 17.36 4.08
N ILE A 142 -4.93 16.65 3.07
CA ILE A 142 -3.82 17.06 2.22
C ILE A 142 -4.40 17.82 1.03
N GLU A 143 -4.30 19.14 1.09
CA GLU A 143 -4.78 20.05 0.03
C GLU A 143 -3.75 20.21 -1.09
N SER A 144 -2.46 20.02 -0.79
CA SER A 144 -1.38 20.05 -1.79
C SER A 144 -0.18 19.20 -1.36
N ALA A 145 0.36 18.44 -2.29
CA ALA A 145 1.53 17.58 -2.11
C ALA A 145 2.34 17.44 -3.41
N GLU A 146 3.65 17.25 -3.22
CA GLU A 146 4.59 16.89 -4.29
C GLU A 146 5.01 15.43 -4.16
N LEU A 147 5.06 14.70 -5.29
CA LEU A 147 5.56 13.33 -5.31
C LEU A 147 7.09 13.30 -5.25
N ARG A 148 7.62 12.58 -4.27
CA ARG A 148 9.06 12.30 -4.16
C ARG A 148 9.41 10.98 -4.83
N GLU A 149 8.62 9.95 -4.57
CA GLU A 149 8.82 8.60 -5.11
C GLU A 149 7.48 7.87 -5.24
N ALA A 150 7.43 6.90 -6.14
CA ALA A 150 6.45 5.84 -6.13
C ALA A 150 7.16 4.49 -6.02
N SER A 151 6.53 3.52 -5.39
CA SER A 151 7.12 2.21 -5.16
C SER A 151 6.11 1.09 -5.41
N LEU A 152 6.52 0.08 -6.18
CA LEU A 152 5.82 -1.20 -6.23
C LEU A 152 6.10 -1.98 -4.94
N VAL A 153 5.03 -2.36 -4.24
CA VAL A 153 5.11 -3.00 -2.93
C VAL A 153 4.14 -4.18 -2.82
N ALA A 154 4.40 -5.05 -1.84
CA ALA A 154 3.48 -6.14 -1.51
C ALA A 154 2.16 -5.62 -0.91
N ALA A 155 2.26 -4.62 -0.03
CA ALA A 155 1.13 -3.98 0.61
C ALA A 155 1.41 -2.48 0.75
N GLY A 156 0.59 -1.67 0.10
CA GLY A 156 0.61 -0.21 0.22
C GLY A 156 -0.21 0.27 1.43
N ALA A 157 0.04 1.51 1.86
CA ALA A 157 -0.79 2.14 2.89
C ALA A 157 -2.22 2.42 2.38
N CYS A 158 -2.35 2.73 1.09
CA CYS A 158 -3.63 2.79 0.42
C CYS A 158 -4.01 1.38 -0.05
N THR A 159 -5.00 0.76 0.60
CA THR A 159 -5.41 -0.63 0.35
C THR A 159 -6.04 -0.85 -1.01
N GLN A 160 -6.52 0.22 -1.64
CA GLN A 160 -7.13 0.20 -2.97
C GLN A 160 -6.16 0.63 -4.08
N ALA A 161 -4.94 1.04 -3.71
CA ALA A 161 -3.88 1.29 -4.68
C ALA A 161 -3.43 -0.04 -5.27
N PHE A 162 -3.52 -0.15 -6.59
CA PHE A 162 -3.28 -1.41 -7.29
C PHE A 162 -2.44 -1.22 -8.55
N ALA A 163 -1.87 -2.32 -9.03
CA ALA A 163 -1.13 -2.40 -10.27
C ALA A 163 -1.64 -3.58 -11.12
N ARG A 164 -1.71 -3.38 -12.44
CA ARG A 164 -2.06 -4.39 -13.44
C ARG A 164 -1.09 -4.36 -14.61
N LEU A 165 -0.98 -5.49 -15.31
CA LEU A 165 -0.25 -5.60 -16.56
C LEU A 165 -1.16 -5.27 -17.73
N ILE A 166 -0.65 -4.50 -18.69
CA ILE A 166 -1.33 -4.20 -19.94
C ILE A 166 -0.35 -4.32 -21.12
N ASP A 167 -0.90 -4.49 -22.31
CA ASP A 167 -0.15 -4.25 -23.55
C ASP A 167 -0.45 -2.83 -24.04
N ALA A 168 0.58 -1.98 -24.07
CA ALA A 168 0.46 -0.59 -24.50
C ALA A 168 0.07 -0.45 -25.97
N ASN A 169 0.33 -1.46 -26.81
CA ASN A 169 -0.09 -1.43 -28.22
C ASN A 169 -1.61 -1.55 -28.38
N GLN A 170 -2.29 -2.17 -27.40
CA GLN A 170 -3.73 -2.43 -27.42
C GLN A 170 -4.51 -1.59 -26.40
N SER A 171 -3.82 -0.77 -25.61
CA SER A 171 -4.41 0.01 -24.52
C SER A 171 -4.51 1.48 -24.88
N PRO A 172 -5.60 2.17 -24.50
CA PRO A 172 -5.72 3.61 -24.72
C PRO A 172 -4.74 4.40 -23.81
N SER A 173 -4.78 5.72 -23.89
CA SER A 173 -4.02 6.61 -22.99
C SER A 173 -4.29 6.27 -21.51
N LEU A 174 -3.37 6.60 -20.60
CA LEU A 174 -3.56 6.34 -19.17
C LEU A 174 -4.86 6.97 -18.65
N ARG A 175 -5.14 8.22 -19.06
CA ARG A 175 -6.34 8.98 -18.65
C ARG A 175 -7.64 8.28 -19.08
N ASP A 176 -7.65 7.66 -20.24
CA ASP A 176 -8.83 6.94 -20.75
C ASP A 176 -8.90 5.52 -20.20
N SER A 177 -7.75 4.88 -20.01
CA SER A 177 -7.66 3.52 -19.45
C SER A 177 -8.29 3.45 -18.08
N VAL A 178 -8.05 4.44 -17.20
CA VAL A 178 -8.64 4.49 -15.86
C VAL A 178 -10.17 4.54 -15.88
N LYS A 179 -10.77 5.09 -16.94
CA LYS A 179 -12.23 5.17 -17.11
C LYS A 179 -12.84 3.88 -17.70
N SER A 180 -12.00 3.01 -18.26
CA SER A 180 -12.42 1.80 -18.96
C SER A 180 -13.03 0.75 -18.04
N VAL A 181 -13.91 -0.09 -18.59
CA VAL A 181 -14.52 -1.22 -17.87
C VAL A 181 -13.47 -2.22 -17.37
N PRO A 182 -12.47 -2.64 -18.18
CA PRO A 182 -11.42 -3.54 -17.71
C PRO A 182 -10.69 -3.01 -16.47
N PHE A 183 -10.37 -1.72 -16.45
CA PHE A 183 -9.68 -1.11 -15.31
C PHE A 183 -10.51 -1.17 -14.02
N LYS A 184 -11.81 -0.89 -14.13
CA LYS A 184 -12.74 -0.97 -12.99
C LYS A 184 -12.90 -2.40 -12.48
N ILE A 185 -12.92 -3.39 -13.36
CA ILE A 185 -12.98 -4.82 -12.99
C ILE A 185 -11.72 -5.21 -12.23
N ASP A 186 -10.53 -4.90 -12.76
CA ASP A 186 -9.25 -5.24 -12.12
C ASP A 186 -9.11 -4.57 -10.75
N SER A 187 -9.47 -3.29 -10.66
CA SER A 187 -9.51 -2.55 -9.40
C SER A 187 -10.48 -3.18 -8.39
N GLY A 188 -11.69 -3.54 -8.83
CA GLY A 188 -12.69 -4.21 -7.98
C GLY A 188 -12.21 -5.57 -7.48
N MET A 189 -11.58 -6.37 -8.35
CA MET A 189 -11.00 -7.66 -7.98
C MET A 189 -9.86 -7.51 -6.96
N HIS A 190 -8.98 -6.53 -7.15
CA HIS A 190 -7.93 -6.21 -6.18
C HIS A 190 -8.53 -5.84 -4.82
N ASN A 191 -9.50 -4.93 -4.80
CA ASN A 191 -10.14 -4.46 -3.57
C ASN A 191 -10.84 -5.61 -2.82
N ALA A 192 -11.55 -6.48 -3.54
CA ALA A 192 -12.21 -7.65 -2.96
C ALA A 192 -11.21 -8.62 -2.34
N LYS A 193 -10.06 -8.84 -3.01
CA LYS A 193 -8.97 -9.67 -2.48
C LYS A 193 -8.38 -9.06 -1.20
N THR A 194 -8.00 -7.78 -1.24
CA THR A 194 -7.42 -7.07 -0.08
C THR A 194 -8.39 -7.04 1.11
N GLN A 195 -9.68 -6.85 0.85
CA GLN A 195 -10.72 -6.90 1.89
C GLN A 195 -10.87 -8.30 2.50
N ARG A 196 -10.81 -9.36 1.68
CA ARG A 196 -10.85 -10.75 2.16
C ARG A 196 -9.66 -11.06 3.07
N GLU A 197 -8.45 -10.66 2.68
CA GLU A 197 -7.22 -10.86 3.47
C GLU A 197 -7.27 -10.08 4.80
N THR A 198 -7.74 -8.83 4.74
CA THR A 198 -7.94 -7.99 5.94
C THR A 198 -8.97 -8.61 6.89
N ASN A 199 -10.09 -9.09 6.35
CA ASN A 199 -11.14 -9.73 7.14
C ASN A 199 -10.65 -11.03 7.77
N ALA A 200 -9.88 -11.85 7.06
CA ALA A 200 -9.28 -13.07 7.61
C ALA A 200 -8.39 -12.76 8.83
N THR A 201 -7.51 -11.77 8.69
CA THR A 201 -6.62 -11.32 9.78
C THR A 201 -7.42 -10.79 10.99
N ARG A 202 -8.48 -10.03 10.73
CA ARG A 202 -9.38 -9.52 11.78
C ARG A 202 -10.09 -10.65 12.51
N ILE A 203 -10.64 -11.62 11.78
CA ILE A 203 -11.33 -12.78 12.36
C ILE A 203 -10.38 -13.56 13.28
N GLU A 204 -9.15 -13.81 12.83
CA GLU A 204 -8.14 -14.49 13.65
C GLU A 204 -7.84 -13.72 14.94
N SER A 205 -7.65 -12.39 14.85
CA SER A 205 -7.39 -11.56 16.02
C SER A 205 -8.57 -11.55 17.02
N LEU A 206 -9.82 -11.59 16.51
CA LEU A 206 -11.02 -11.66 17.32
C LEU A 206 -11.14 -13.01 18.02
N MET A 207 -10.84 -14.11 17.33
CA MET A 207 -10.81 -15.45 17.93
C MET A 207 -9.78 -15.52 19.07
N GLN A 208 -8.56 -15.01 18.86
CA GLN A 208 -7.54 -14.97 19.92
C GLN A 208 -7.99 -14.12 21.13
N ARG A 209 -8.73 -13.04 20.90
CA ARG A 209 -9.28 -12.20 21.98
C ARG A 209 -10.41 -12.91 22.72
N LEU A 210 -11.29 -13.62 22.01
CA LEU A 210 -12.35 -14.44 22.59
C LEU A 210 -11.77 -15.50 23.52
N ASP A 211 -10.78 -16.27 23.06
CA ASP A 211 -10.08 -17.28 23.86
C ASP A 211 -9.50 -16.72 25.16
N ARG A 212 -8.91 -15.52 25.10
CA ARG A 212 -8.37 -14.85 26.28
C ARG A 212 -9.48 -14.45 27.27
N LEU A 213 -10.62 -14.00 26.77
CA LEU A 213 -11.76 -13.64 27.60
C LEU A 213 -12.39 -14.88 28.24
N GLU A 214 -12.57 -15.96 27.49
CA GLU A 214 -13.08 -17.22 28.02
C GLU A 214 -12.18 -17.79 29.13
N ARG A 215 -10.86 -17.77 28.95
CA ARG A 215 -9.91 -18.18 30.00
C ARG A 215 -10.02 -17.32 31.25
N ARG A 216 -10.18 -16.00 31.09
CA ARG A 216 -10.39 -15.08 32.23
C ARG A 216 -11.70 -15.34 32.94
N GLN A 217 -12.76 -15.59 32.20
CA GLN A 217 -14.08 -15.90 32.76
C GLN A 217 -14.04 -17.21 33.55
N ARG A 218 -13.49 -18.29 32.98
CA ARG A 218 -13.31 -19.57 33.70
C ARG A 218 -12.52 -19.39 35.00
N LYS A 219 -11.42 -18.62 34.96
CA LYS A 219 -10.63 -18.32 36.17
C LYS A 219 -11.47 -17.58 37.22
N ARG A 220 -12.26 -16.60 36.81
CA ARG A 220 -13.17 -15.88 37.70
C ARG A 220 -14.21 -16.82 38.32
N ASP A 221 -14.85 -17.66 37.52
CA ASP A 221 -15.86 -18.61 37.98
C ASP A 221 -15.28 -19.59 39.02
N THR A 222 -14.06 -20.10 38.79
CA THR A 222 -13.37 -20.97 39.77
C THR A 222 -13.05 -20.25 41.09
N LEU A 223 -12.65 -18.98 41.03
CA LEU A 223 -12.40 -18.15 42.20
C LEU A 223 -13.70 -17.89 42.98
N ASP A 224 -14.79 -17.56 42.27
CA ASP A 224 -16.09 -17.32 42.88
C ASP A 224 -16.63 -18.60 43.55
N GLN A 225 -16.44 -19.76 42.92
CA GLN A 225 -16.79 -21.06 43.52
C GLN A 225 -15.96 -21.37 44.77
N ALA A 226 -14.64 -21.13 44.73
CA ALA A 226 -13.76 -21.33 45.89
C ALA A 226 -14.13 -20.41 47.06
N ASN A 227 -14.43 -19.14 46.78
CA ASN A 227 -14.88 -18.17 47.78
C ASN A 227 -16.19 -18.62 48.44
N ARG A 228 -17.19 -19.05 47.66
CA ARG A 228 -18.45 -19.58 48.21
C ARG A 228 -18.21 -20.78 49.13
N MET A 229 -17.35 -21.72 48.72
CA MET A 229 -17.01 -22.89 49.54
C MET A 229 -16.32 -22.50 50.85
N GLN A 230 -15.44 -21.49 50.82
CA GLN A 230 -14.82 -20.97 52.04
C GLN A 230 -15.85 -20.31 52.96
N THR A 231 -16.74 -19.48 52.43
CA THR A 231 -17.81 -18.84 53.23
C THR A 231 -18.66 -19.89 53.95
N ILE A 232 -19.15 -20.91 53.24
CA ILE A 232 -19.94 -22.01 53.82
C ILE A 232 -19.15 -22.74 54.92
N LYS A 233 -17.85 -22.97 54.71
CA LYS A 233 -17.00 -23.64 55.71
C LYS A 233 -16.82 -22.79 56.97
N VAL A 234 -16.63 -21.48 56.81
CA VAL A 234 -16.51 -20.53 57.93
C VAL A 234 -17.81 -20.47 58.73
N GLU A 235 -18.96 -20.38 58.06
CA GLU A 235 -20.28 -20.38 58.71
C GLU A 235 -20.48 -21.66 59.55
N LYS A 236 -20.20 -22.83 58.99
CA LYS A 236 -20.27 -24.11 59.73
C LYS A 236 -19.35 -24.15 60.96
N LEU A 237 -18.14 -23.62 60.85
CA LEU A 237 -17.21 -23.56 61.98
C LEU A 237 -17.70 -22.62 63.08
N GLN A 238 -18.30 -21.49 62.71
CA GLN A 238 -18.90 -20.55 63.65
C GLN A 238 -20.11 -21.15 64.37
N GLU A 239 -20.98 -21.88 63.66
CA GLU A 239 -22.10 -22.61 64.27
C GLU A 239 -21.62 -23.68 65.27
N GLN A 240 -20.63 -24.49 64.90
CA GLN A 240 -20.05 -25.49 65.80
C GLN A 240 -19.40 -24.86 67.05
N ALA A 241 -18.72 -23.73 66.89
CA ALA A 241 -18.13 -23.01 68.02
C ALA A 241 -19.20 -22.47 68.98
N ARG A 242 -20.30 -21.91 68.44
CA ARG A 242 -21.44 -21.44 69.24
C ARG A 242 -22.13 -22.59 69.98
N ALA A 243 -22.31 -23.74 69.33
CA ALA A 243 -22.92 -24.93 69.94
C ALA A 243 -22.09 -25.56 71.06
N LYS A 244 -20.77 -25.33 71.11
CA LYS A 244 -19.89 -25.78 72.21
C LYS A 244 -19.84 -24.83 73.41
N LEU A 245 -20.32 -23.60 73.24
CA LEU A 245 -20.33 -22.55 74.27
C LEU A 245 -21.70 -22.40 74.95
N ALA A 246 -22.73 -23.07 74.43
CA ALA A 246 -24.06 -23.21 75.03
C ALA A 246 -24.14 -24.55 75.80
#